data_AF-A0ABD3CEI1-F1
#
_entry.id   AF-A0ABD3CEI1-F1
#
_cell.length_a   1.000
_cell.length_b   1.000
_cell.length_c   1.000
_cell.angle_alpha   90.00
_cell.angle_beta   90.00
_cell.angle_gamma   90.00
#
_symmetry.space_group_name_H-M   'P 1'
#
loop_
_entity.id
_entity.type
_entity.pdbx_description
1 polymer ?
#
loop_
_entity_poly.entity_id
_entity_poly.type
_entity_poly.pdbx_seq_one_letter_code
_entity_poly.pdbx_strand_id
1 'polypeptide(L)'
;MDFSNRLGDWALLVLLLVSCCLAALLNNGVEASHNVFDHLQSVRTVNVRKVHRTAYHFQPTKHWINVNETINCWNWSTIKDDSPLLKRILAIRDKVILLEGSSYAAIERFSSWKEGNRLSSGKIYDYFRPKGTIVQWVKEVWNNFITPKHAFCLWLAIKGKLLTKDRLSFLSIDKHCVLCNRVDESATHLFFSCPFSMRVWECIRDWLGISRSMTTLASALKWIKKEARGTSTLSKAKRIALASTVYHIWNARNRMCFEDEVPNLVGYCVKIKSHVYSVIYTLYPNDFLF
;
A
#
# COMPACT_ATOMS: atom_id res chain seq x y z
N MET A 1 21.72 -12.68 -48.79
CA MET A 1 21.19 -11.61 -47.93
C MET A 1 21.35 -12.05 -46.47
N ASP A 2 22.49 -11.65 -45.92
CA ASP A 2 22.96 -11.56 -44.53
C ASP A 2 22.34 -12.42 -43.42
N PHE A 3 22.94 -13.60 -43.24
CA PHE A 3 22.98 -14.32 -41.96
C PHE A 3 24.11 -13.85 -41.04
N SER A 4 25.04 -13.03 -41.55
CA SER A 4 26.22 -12.50 -40.83
C SER A 4 25.86 -11.49 -39.72
N ASN A 5 24.78 -10.72 -39.91
CA ASN A 5 24.43 -9.63 -38.98
C ASN A 5 23.62 -10.04 -37.75
N ARG A 6 23.10 -11.28 -37.67
CA ARG A 6 22.34 -11.72 -36.48
C ARG A 6 23.22 -12.32 -35.37
N LEU A 7 24.44 -12.75 -35.66
CA LEU A 7 25.35 -13.30 -34.65
C LEU A 7 26.00 -12.21 -33.78
N GLY A 8 26.14 -10.98 -34.29
CA GLY A 8 26.67 -9.84 -33.56
C GLY A 8 25.73 -9.30 -32.46
N ASP A 9 24.42 -9.27 -32.72
CA ASP A 9 23.44 -8.72 -31.78
C ASP A 9 23.23 -9.58 -30.54
N TRP A 10 23.27 -10.92 -30.68
CA TRP A 10 23.23 -11.83 -29.53
C TRP A 10 24.53 -11.77 -28.73
N ALA A 11 25.68 -11.58 -29.38
CA ALA A 11 26.95 -11.42 -28.69
C ALA A 11 26.98 -10.14 -27.83
N LEU A 12 26.42 -9.03 -28.32
CA LEU A 12 26.28 -7.79 -27.58
C LEU A 12 25.32 -7.91 -26.38
N LEU A 13 24.19 -8.60 -26.54
CA LEU A 13 23.25 -8.87 -25.45
C LEU A 13 23.85 -9.78 -24.37
N VAL A 14 24.61 -10.80 -24.76
CA VAL A 14 25.30 -11.70 -23.83
C VAL A 14 26.44 -10.97 -23.12
N LEU A 15 27.20 -10.12 -23.80
CA LEU A 15 28.24 -9.29 -23.18
C LEU A 15 27.67 -8.25 -22.20
N LEU A 16 26.52 -7.64 -22.52
CA LEU A 16 25.79 -6.75 -21.62
C LEU A 16 25.26 -7.48 -20.38
N LEU A 17 24.70 -8.68 -20.55
CA LEU A 17 24.22 -9.49 -19.42
C LEU A 17 25.36 -9.97 -18.53
N VAL A 18 26.48 -10.39 -19.12
CA VAL A 18 27.69 -10.81 -18.36
C VAL A 18 28.31 -9.61 -17.64
N SER A 19 28.36 -8.43 -18.27
CA SER A 19 28.84 -7.18 -17.65
C SER A 19 27.95 -6.74 -16.47
N CYS A 20 26.62 -6.80 -16.62
CA CYS A 20 25.68 -6.50 -15.53
C CYS A 20 25.77 -7.51 -14.38
N CYS A 21 25.96 -8.80 -14.67
CA CYS A 21 26.16 -9.83 -13.66
C CYS A 21 27.51 -9.68 -12.93
N LEU A 22 28.58 -9.32 -13.64
CA LEU A 22 29.88 -8.99 -13.02
C LEU A 22 29.80 -7.72 -12.16
N ALA A 23 29.08 -6.68 -12.60
CA ALA A 23 28.85 -5.48 -11.79
C ALA A 23 28.01 -5.77 -10.53
N ALA A 24 27.04 -6.69 -10.61
CA ALA A 24 26.23 -7.12 -9.47
C ALA A 24 27.00 -8.04 -8.49
N LEU A 25 27.97 -8.82 -8.99
CA LEU A 25 28.81 -9.72 -8.17
C LEU A 25 30.04 -9.00 -7.59
N LEU A 26 30.51 -7.92 -8.20
CA LEU A 26 31.58 -7.06 -7.68
C LEU A 26 31.07 -5.98 -6.71
N ASN A 27 29.78 -5.64 -6.76
CA ASN A 27 29.12 -4.92 -5.68
C ASN A 27 28.82 -5.90 -4.53
N ASN A 28 29.89 -6.23 -3.78
CA ASN A 28 29.74 -6.64 -2.39
C ASN A 28 28.76 -5.67 -1.72
N GLY A 29 27.77 -6.23 -1.05
CA GLY A 29 26.56 -5.54 -0.62
C GLY A 29 26.77 -4.16 -0.04
N VAL A 30 25.72 -3.35 -0.05
CA VAL A 30 25.69 -2.07 0.66
C VAL A 30 25.79 -2.35 2.17
N GLU A 31 27.00 -2.58 2.64
CA GLU A 31 27.39 -2.41 4.02
C GLU A 31 27.33 -0.90 4.25
N ALA A 32 26.34 -0.46 5.00
CA ALA A 32 26.49 0.77 5.75
C ALA A 32 27.51 0.52 6.86
N SER A 33 28.79 0.37 6.51
CA SER A 33 29.90 0.51 7.44
C SER A 33 30.19 2.00 7.53
N HIS A 34 29.71 2.63 8.59
CA HIS A 34 30.21 3.94 8.97
C HIS A 34 31.65 3.71 9.41
N ASN A 35 32.64 4.15 8.63
CA ASN A 35 34.00 4.24 9.13
C ASN A 35 33.98 5.16 10.36
N VAL A 36 34.22 4.59 11.54
CA VAL A 36 34.35 5.36 12.77
C VAL A 36 35.74 5.97 12.75
N PHE A 37 35.80 7.26 12.45
CA PHE A 37 37.04 8.01 12.49
C PHE A 37 37.29 8.47 13.92
N ASP A 38 38.05 7.70 14.71
CA ASP A 38 38.32 8.00 16.12
C ASP A 38 38.98 9.37 16.34
N HIS A 39 39.77 9.84 15.37
CA HIS A 39 40.36 11.18 15.41
C HIS A 39 39.34 12.32 15.23
N LEU A 40 38.11 12.02 14.80
CA LEU A 40 36.98 12.95 14.69
C LEU A 40 35.97 12.78 15.83
N GLN A 41 36.16 11.80 16.74
CA GLN A 41 35.41 11.78 17.99
C GLN A 41 35.84 12.98 18.85
N SER A 42 34.84 13.67 19.37
CA SER A 42 34.97 14.98 20.00
C SER A 42 35.98 15.00 21.14
N VAL A 43 37.11 15.69 20.92
CA VAL A 43 37.99 16.17 22.00
C VAL A 43 37.19 17.15 22.88
N ARG A 44 37.35 17.09 24.22
CA ARG A 44 36.77 18.08 25.15
C ARG A 44 37.24 19.48 24.75
N THR A 45 36.32 20.27 24.20
CA THR A 45 36.62 21.64 23.73
C THR A 45 36.56 22.61 24.90
N VAL A 46 37.71 23.25 25.20
CA VAL A 46 37.85 24.26 26.27
C VAL A 46 37.29 25.63 25.85
N ASN A 47 36.92 25.82 24.57
CA ASN A 47 36.24 27.02 24.11
C ASN A 47 35.35 26.74 22.89
N VAL A 48 34.06 27.07 23.00
CA VAL A 48 33.06 26.89 21.92
C VAL A 48 33.03 28.16 21.08
N ARG A 49 33.50 28.11 19.83
CA ARG A 49 33.25 29.18 18.84
C ARG A 49 31.77 29.15 18.40
N LYS A 50 31.21 30.34 18.17
CA LYS A 50 29.80 30.55 17.77
C LYS A 50 29.46 29.72 16.53
N VAL A 51 28.58 28.75 16.69
CA VAL A 51 28.24 27.74 15.66
C VAL A 51 27.34 28.36 14.57
N HIS A 52 27.77 28.28 13.31
CA HIS A 52 26.86 28.41 12.16
C HIS A 52 25.99 27.15 12.09
N ARG A 53 24.72 27.31 12.46
CA ARG A 53 23.71 26.24 12.55
C ARG A 53 23.36 25.72 11.14
N THR A 54 23.75 24.49 10.80
CA THR A 54 23.22 23.81 9.61
C THR A 54 21.83 23.26 9.94
N ALA A 55 20.82 23.69 9.19
CA ALA A 55 19.39 23.47 9.49
C ALA A 55 18.91 22.01 9.44
N TYR A 56 19.75 21.06 9.03
CA TYR A 56 19.35 19.69 8.69
C TYR A 56 19.83 18.60 9.65
N HIS A 57 20.67 18.91 10.63
CA HIS A 57 21.04 17.94 11.67
C HIS A 57 20.18 18.14 12.93
N PHE A 58 19.45 17.09 13.32
CA PHE A 58 18.76 17.04 14.61
C PHE A 58 19.81 16.92 15.72
N GLN A 59 20.37 18.05 16.15
CA GLN A 59 21.15 18.18 17.39
C GLN A 59 20.34 19.00 18.38
N PRO A 60 19.51 18.33 19.21
CA PRO A 60 18.60 19.04 20.08
C PRO A 60 19.36 19.59 21.30
N THR A 61 19.13 20.86 21.62
CA THR A 61 19.77 21.57 22.76
C THR A 61 19.47 20.89 24.09
N LYS A 62 20.47 20.40 24.83
CA LYS A 62 20.38 19.79 26.19
C LYS A 62 19.07 19.04 26.48
N HIS A 63 18.98 17.78 26.07
CA HIS A 63 17.90 16.84 26.45
C HIS A 63 18.50 15.59 27.12
N TRP A 64 17.69 14.67 27.64
CA TRP A 64 18.14 13.40 28.25
C TRP A 64 19.14 12.57 27.41
N ILE A 65 19.18 12.76 26.08
CA ILE A 65 20.18 12.12 25.20
C ILE A 65 21.59 12.75 25.38
N ASN A 66 21.66 14.02 25.76
CA ASN A 66 22.86 14.86 25.82
C ASN A 66 23.10 15.44 27.25
N VAL A 67 22.40 14.93 28.27
CA VAL A 67 22.45 15.37 29.67
C VAL A 67 22.88 14.17 30.52
N ASN A 68 23.54 14.43 31.67
CA ASN A 68 24.08 13.46 32.63
C ASN A 68 23.34 12.11 32.71
N GLU A 69 24.10 11.02 32.95
CA GLU A 69 23.64 9.63 33.03
C GLU A 69 22.46 9.38 33.99
N THR A 70 22.16 10.30 34.90
CA THR A 70 21.05 10.21 35.86
C THR A 70 19.68 10.58 35.26
N ILE A 71 19.63 11.28 34.13
CA ILE A 71 18.38 11.73 33.50
C ILE A 71 18.11 10.92 32.24
N ASN A 72 17.04 10.11 32.27
CA ASN A 72 16.61 9.30 31.13
C ASN A 72 15.27 9.80 30.55
N CYS A 73 14.86 9.21 29.41
CA CYS A 73 13.61 9.54 28.75
C CYS A 73 12.36 9.23 29.59
N TRP A 74 12.45 8.39 30.63
CA TRP A 74 11.34 8.01 31.50
C TRP A 74 11.10 9.01 32.63
N ASN A 75 12.14 9.73 33.04
CA ASN A 75 12.09 10.71 34.11
C ASN A 75 12.09 12.16 33.58
N TRP A 76 12.16 12.36 32.26
CA TRP A 76 12.15 13.69 31.63
C TRP A 76 10.76 14.33 31.68
N SER A 77 10.70 15.58 32.14
CA SER A 77 9.50 16.43 32.05
C SER A 77 9.64 17.42 30.91
N THR A 78 8.58 17.64 30.14
CA THR A 78 8.62 18.56 28.99
C THR A 78 8.88 20.00 29.43
N ILE A 79 9.82 20.68 28.79
CA ILE A 79 10.07 22.11 28.97
C ILE A 79 9.59 22.91 27.74
N LYS A 80 9.45 24.24 27.91
CA LYS A 80 8.93 25.13 26.86
C LYS A 80 9.71 25.02 25.56
N ASP A 81 11.04 24.93 25.65
CA ASP A 81 11.96 24.93 24.51
C ASP A 81 12.22 23.54 23.92
N ASP A 82 11.58 22.48 24.44
CA ASP A 82 11.69 21.13 23.87
C ASP A 82 11.13 21.11 22.44
N SER A 83 11.79 20.32 21.57
CA SER A 83 11.36 20.16 20.18
C SER A 83 9.93 19.59 20.08
N PRO A 84 9.14 19.96 19.05
CA PRO A 84 7.81 19.40 18.84
C PRO A 84 7.80 17.87 18.73
N LEU A 85 8.85 17.29 18.14
CA LEU A 85 9.01 15.85 18.03
C LEU A 85 9.18 15.19 19.41
N LEU A 86 10.06 15.75 20.26
CA LEU A 86 10.26 15.22 21.61
C LEU A 86 8.98 15.31 22.44
N LYS A 87 8.28 16.44 22.40
CA LYS A 87 6.98 16.59 23.08
C LYS A 87 5.98 15.52 22.66
N ARG A 88 5.94 15.17 21.37
CA ARG A 88 5.09 14.06 20.88
C ARG A 88 5.54 12.69 21.37
N ILE A 89 6.85 12.42 21.39
CA ILE A 89 7.39 11.14 21.90
C ILE A 89 7.03 10.98 23.39
N LEU A 90 7.21 12.05 24.19
CA LEU A 90 6.87 12.04 25.61
C LEU A 90 5.36 11.93 25.83
N ALA A 91 4.53 12.57 25.01
CA ALA A 91 3.08 12.38 25.07
C ALA A 91 2.66 10.92 24.80
N ILE A 92 3.35 10.21 23.90
CA ILE A 92 3.12 8.78 23.67
C ILE A 92 3.57 7.97 24.89
N ARG A 93 4.75 8.25 25.45
CA ARG A 93 5.24 7.64 26.69
C ARG A 93 4.22 7.77 27.81
N ASP A 94 3.78 9.00 28.09
CA ASP A 94 2.85 9.31 29.19
C ASP A 94 1.50 8.61 28.99
N LYS A 95 1.03 8.54 27.74
CA LYS A 95 -0.17 7.77 27.41
C LYS A 95 -0.01 6.28 27.71
N VAL A 96 1.15 5.67 27.43
CA VAL A 96 1.39 4.26 27.75
C VAL A 96 1.52 4.05 29.26
N ILE A 97 2.20 4.96 29.97
CA ILE A 97 2.28 4.93 31.44
C ILE A 97 0.88 4.96 32.05
N LEU A 98 0.00 5.82 31.54
CA LEU A 98 -1.39 5.90 31.98
C LEU A 98 -2.17 4.61 31.71
N LEU A 99 -1.97 3.98 30.55
CA LEU A 99 -2.68 2.76 30.16
C LEU A 99 -2.18 1.51 30.90
N GLU A 100 -0.88 1.42 31.19
CA GLU A 100 -0.27 0.28 31.90
C GLU A 100 -0.25 0.48 33.44
N GLY A 101 -0.52 1.69 33.91
CA GLY A 101 -0.62 2.04 35.34
C GLY A 101 0.70 2.35 36.04
N SER A 102 1.87 2.12 35.42
CA SER A 102 3.17 2.49 35.97
C SER A 102 4.25 2.67 34.91
N SER A 103 5.33 3.39 35.25
CA SER A 103 6.50 3.54 34.39
C SER A 103 7.22 2.21 34.12
N TYR A 104 7.25 1.31 35.10
CA TYR A 104 7.86 -0.01 34.95
C TYR A 104 7.10 -0.87 33.94
N ALA A 105 5.77 -0.97 34.08
CA ALA A 105 4.92 -1.72 33.16
C ALA A 105 4.96 -1.11 31.74
N ALA A 106 5.08 0.21 31.62
CA ALA A 106 5.31 0.87 30.34
C ALA A 106 6.65 0.45 29.71
N ILE A 107 7.75 0.40 30.47
CA ILE A 107 9.05 -0.07 29.96
C ILE A 107 8.97 -1.51 29.44
N GLU A 108 8.32 -2.40 30.20
CA GLU A 108 8.08 -3.78 29.77
C GLU A 108 7.23 -3.83 28.49
N ARG A 109 6.19 -2.99 28.42
CA ARG A 109 5.33 -2.87 27.24
C ARG A 109 6.11 -2.43 26.01
N PHE A 110 6.94 -1.39 26.12
CA PHE A 110 7.80 -0.93 25.03
C PHE A 110 8.80 -2.01 24.60
N SER A 111 9.33 -2.77 25.56
CA SER A 111 10.22 -3.91 25.28
C SER A 111 9.51 -5.03 24.53
N SER A 112 8.23 -5.28 24.82
CA SER A 112 7.40 -6.28 24.13
C SER A 112 7.16 -5.98 22.63
N TRP A 113 7.28 -4.70 22.26
CA TRP A 113 7.16 -4.25 20.87
C TRP A 113 8.44 -4.41 20.06
N LYS A 114 9.54 -4.80 20.71
CA LYS A 114 10.80 -5.08 20.03
C LYS A 114 10.78 -6.48 19.42
N GLU A 115 11.32 -6.61 18.22
CA GLU A 115 11.62 -7.88 17.56
C GLU A 115 13.12 -7.86 17.22
N GLY A 116 13.93 -8.54 18.04
CA GLY A 116 15.38 -8.44 18.00
C GLY A 116 15.87 -7.02 18.33
N ASN A 117 16.45 -6.33 17.35
CA ASN A 117 16.91 -4.93 17.47
C ASN A 117 15.97 -3.90 16.83
N ARG A 118 14.81 -4.32 16.31
CA ARG A 118 13.88 -3.43 15.60
C ARG A 118 12.58 -3.26 16.37
N LEU A 119 12.05 -2.04 16.38
CA LEU A 119 10.70 -1.78 16.89
C LEU A 119 9.67 -2.21 15.85
N SER A 120 8.69 -3.00 16.28
CA SER A 120 7.57 -3.46 15.46
C SER A 120 6.48 -2.40 15.44
N SER A 121 6.43 -1.59 14.38
CA SER A 121 5.37 -0.60 14.16
C SER A 121 3.98 -1.24 14.14
N GLY A 122 3.88 -2.50 13.71
CA GLY A 122 2.65 -3.28 13.72
C GLY A 122 2.11 -3.52 15.13
N LYS A 123 2.95 -3.96 16.07
CA LYS A 123 2.56 -4.17 17.48
C LYS A 123 2.14 -2.87 18.15
N ILE A 124 2.88 -1.79 17.89
CA ILE A 124 2.58 -0.45 18.42
C ILE A 124 1.23 0.05 17.90
N TYR A 125 1.03 -0.02 16.58
CA TYR A 125 -0.23 0.38 15.96
C TYR A 125 -1.40 -0.44 16.49
N ASP A 126 -1.23 -1.76 16.60
CA ASP A 126 -2.27 -2.66 17.08
C ASP A 126 -2.63 -2.42 18.55
N TYR A 127 -1.67 -1.97 19.37
CA TYR A 127 -1.92 -1.57 20.76
C TYR A 127 -2.79 -0.30 20.84
N PHE A 128 -2.45 0.76 20.10
CA PHE A 128 -3.18 2.03 20.18
C PHE A 128 -4.48 2.06 19.39
N ARG A 129 -4.60 1.21 18.37
CA ARG A 129 -5.77 1.14 17.52
C ARG A 129 -7.00 0.69 18.31
N PRO A 130 -8.15 1.38 18.19
CA PRO A 130 -9.42 0.87 18.68
C PRO A 130 -9.74 -0.49 18.06
N LYS A 131 -10.01 -1.48 18.92
CA LYS A 131 -10.39 -2.84 18.50
C LYS A 131 -11.86 -2.83 18.10
N GLY A 132 -12.12 -2.77 16.80
CA GLY A 132 -13.46 -2.92 16.23
C GLY A 132 -13.80 -4.37 15.93
N THR A 133 -15.08 -4.64 15.65
CA THR A 133 -15.55 -5.93 15.15
C THR A 133 -14.87 -6.29 13.82
N ILE A 134 -14.42 -7.54 13.70
CA ILE A 134 -13.86 -8.05 12.46
C ILE A 134 -14.98 -8.16 11.44
N VAL A 135 -14.88 -7.35 10.38
CA VAL A 135 -15.84 -7.37 9.29
C VAL A 135 -15.62 -8.60 8.41
N GLN A 136 -16.72 -9.25 8.03
CA GLN A 136 -16.69 -10.55 7.36
C GLN A 136 -16.05 -10.53 5.97
N TRP A 137 -16.03 -9.36 5.31
CA TRP A 137 -15.46 -9.22 3.96
C TRP A 137 -13.94 -9.04 3.95
N VAL A 138 -13.26 -8.89 5.10
CA VAL A 138 -11.79 -8.64 5.15
C VAL A 138 -11.02 -9.69 4.34
N LYS A 139 -11.35 -10.96 4.50
CA LYS A 139 -10.67 -12.09 3.83
C LYS A 139 -10.91 -12.13 2.32
N GLU A 140 -11.96 -11.48 1.84
CA GLU A 140 -12.32 -11.43 0.42
C GLU A 140 -11.62 -10.27 -0.30
N VAL A 141 -11.20 -9.24 0.44
CA VAL A 141 -10.53 -8.06 -0.10
C VAL A 141 -9.02 -8.16 0.08
N TRP A 142 -8.58 -8.52 1.29
CA TRP A 142 -7.17 -8.58 1.66
C TRP A 142 -6.68 -10.02 1.57
N ASN A 143 -6.29 -10.41 0.35
CA ASN A 143 -5.68 -11.70 0.08
C ASN A 143 -4.34 -11.52 -0.65
N ASN A 144 -3.39 -12.42 -0.41
CA ASN A 144 -2.03 -12.30 -0.95
C ASN A 144 -1.97 -12.40 -2.48
N PHE A 145 -2.93 -13.09 -3.09
CA PHE A 145 -3.06 -13.19 -4.54
C PHE A 145 -3.84 -12.02 -5.18
N ILE A 146 -4.41 -11.08 -4.40
CA ILE A 146 -5.05 -9.90 -4.96
C ILE A 146 -4.03 -8.76 -4.99
N THR A 147 -3.83 -8.16 -6.16
CA THR A 147 -2.89 -7.04 -6.30
C THR A 147 -3.25 -5.91 -5.32
N PRO A 148 -2.29 -5.37 -4.55
CA PRO A 148 -2.57 -4.40 -3.48
C PRO A 148 -3.39 -3.18 -3.93
N LYS A 149 -3.12 -2.63 -5.12
CA LYS A 149 -3.89 -1.48 -5.66
C LYS A 149 -5.35 -1.83 -5.95
N HIS A 150 -5.62 -3.07 -6.39
CA HIS A 150 -6.99 -3.56 -6.63
C HIS A 150 -7.72 -3.81 -5.31
N ALA A 151 -7.04 -4.45 -4.34
CA ALA A 151 -7.58 -4.66 -3.00
C ALA A 151 -7.93 -3.34 -2.31
N PHE A 152 -7.03 -2.34 -2.39
CA PHE A 152 -7.23 -1.02 -1.80
C PHE A 152 -8.42 -0.28 -2.44
N CYS A 153 -8.51 -0.28 -3.78
CA CYS A 153 -9.64 0.31 -4.48
C CYS A 153 -10.96 -0.37 -4.11
N LEU A 154 -10.99 -1.71 -4.06
CA LEU A 154 -12.17 -2.47 -3.67
C LEU A 154 -12.56 -2.18 -2.21
N TRP A 155 -11.58 -2.09 -1.30
CA TRP A 155 -11.80 -1.71 0.10
C TRP A 155 -12.47 -0.33 0.22
N LEU A 156 -11.96 0.67 -0.50
CA LEU A 156 -12.57 2.01 -0.54
C LEU A 156 -13.98 1.96 -1.12
N ALA A 157 -14.20 1.17 -2.17
CA ALA A 157 -15.51 1.00 -2.77
C ALA A 157 -16.52 0.43 -1.75
N ILE A 158 -16.13 -0.61 -1.01
CA ILE A 158 -16.97 -1.26 0.01
C ILE A 158 -17.26 -0.31 1.17
N LYS A 159 -16.29 0.52 1.56
CA LYS A 159 -16.47 1.54 2.60
C LYS A 159 -17.28 2.74 2.12
N GLY A 160 -17.62 2.82 0.83
CA GLY A 160 -18.20 4.01 0.22
C GLY A 160 -17.28 5.21 0.46
N LYS A 161 -16.00 5.09 0.13
CA LYS A 161 -15.01 6.18 0.30
C LYS A 161 -14.37 6.60 -1.02
N LEU A 162 -14.81 6.03 -2.14
CA LEU A 162 -14.47 6.53 -3.46
C LEU A 162 -15.20 7.85 -3.72
N LEU A 163 -14.51 8.78 -4.40
CA LEU A 163 -15.01 10.13 -4.71
C LEU A 163 -15.93 10.12 -5.95
N THR A 164 -17.05 9.41 -5.83
CA THR A 164 -18.14 9.47 -6.80
C THR A 164 -18.86 10.82 -6.71
N LYS A 165 -19.46 11.29 -7.81
CA LYS A 165 -20.04 12.65 -7.88
C LYS A 165 -21.18 12.86 -6.86
N ASP A 166 -21.93 11.82 -6.50
CA ASP A 166 -22.91 11.85 -5.39
C ASP A 166 -22.31 12.31 -4.04
N ARG A 167 -21.03 11.98 -3.77
CA ARG A 167 -20.31 12.42 -2.56
C ARG A 167 -19.72 13.82 -2.68
N LEU A 168 -19.66 14.35 -3.89
CA LEU A 168 -19.18 15.70 -4.20
C LEU A 168 -20.35 16.67 -4.38
N SER A 169 -21.52 16.35 -3.82
CA SER A 169 -22.73 17.18 -3.89
C SER A 169 -22.58 18.58 -3.29
N PHE A 170 -21.53 18.81 -2.48
CA PHE A 170 -21.14 20.12 -1.97
C PHE A 170 -20.45 21.02 -3.01
N LEU A 171 -20.04 20.46 -4.15
CA LEU A 171 -19.49 21.19 -5.28
C LEU A 171 -20.58 21.39 -6.34
N SER A 172 -20.56 22.54 -7.01
CA SER A 172 -21.44 22.84 -8.15
C SER A 172 -20.87 22.22 -9.43
N ILE A 173 -20.89 20.89 -9.50
CA ILE A 173 -20.42 20.10 -10.65
C ILE A 173 -21.57 19.37 -11.34
N ASP A 174 -21.39 19.05 -12.62
CA ASP A 174 -22.28 18.11 -13.31
C ASP A 174 -22.24 16.74 -12.63
N LYS A 175 -23.40 16.21 -12.28
CA LYS A 175 -23.58 14.97 -11.52
C LYS A 175 -23.67 13.73 -12.39
N HIS A 176 -23.88 13.87 -13.69
CA HIS A 176 -24.01 12.73 -14.59
C HIS A 176 -22.74 11.86 -14.60
N CYS A 177 -22.93 10.55 -14.68
CA CYS A 177 -21.85 9.58 -14.81
C CYS A 177 -21.09 9.81 -16.11
N VAL A 178 -19.78 10.11 -16.01
CA VAL A 178 -18.95 10.44 -17.18
C VAL A 178 -18.81 9.29 -18.19
N LEU A 179 -19.07 8.05 -17.77
CA LEU A 179 -18.96 6.88 -18.65
C LEU A 179 -20.20 6.69 -19.55
N CYS A 180 -21.38 7.16 -19.12
CA CYS A 180 -22.62 6.96 -19.87
C CYS A 180 -23.35 8.25 -20.22
N ASN A 181 -23.06 9.34 -19.50
CA ASN A 181 -23.68 10.66 -19.61
C ASN A 181 -25.22 10.65 -19.57
N ARG A 182 -25.83 9.74 -18.80
CA ARG A 182 -27.30 9.53 -18.75
C ARG A 182 -27.91 9.59 -17.37
N VAL A 183 -27.20 9.13 -16.35
CA VAL A 183 -27.71 9.00 -14.97
C VAL A 183 -26.67 9.57 -14.02
N ASP A 184 -27.12 10.15 -12.90
CA ASP A 184 -26.24 10.64 -11.84
C ASP A 184 -25.28 9.56 -11.33
N GLU A 185 -24.01 9.94 -11.15
CA GLU A 185 -22.96 9.04 -10.69
C GLU A 185 -23.09 8.72 -9.20
N SER A 186 -23.47 7.48 -8.92
CA SER A 186 -23.31 6.84 -7.61
C SER A 186 -22.40 5.64 -7.73
N ALA A 187 -21.87 5.12 -6.61
CA ALA A 187 -21.08 3.89 -6.63
C ALA A 187 -21.87 2.70 -7.24
N THR A 188 -23.16 2.58 -6.93
CA THR A 188 -24.01 1.52 -7.49
C THR A 188 -24.15 1.67 -9.01
N HIS A 189 -24.46 2.88 -9.48
CA HIS A 189 -24.57 3.14 -10.91
C HIS A 189 -23.22 2.89 -11.60
N LEU A 190 -22.15 3.53 -11.12
CA LEU A 190 -20.83 3.46 -11.72
C LEU A 190 -20.35 2.01 -11.88
N PHE A 191 -20.49 1.18 -10.85
CA PHE A 191 -19.97 -0.19 -10.91
C PHE A 191 -20.91 -1.21 -11.52
N PHE A 192 -22.24 -1.05 -11.46
CA PHE A 192 -23.16 -2.13 -11.81
C PHE A 192 -24.32 -1.75 -12.73
N SER A 193 -24.73 -0.48 -12.80
CA SER A 193 -25.88 -0.08 -13.63
C SER A 193 -25.49 0.76 -14.85
N CYS A 194 -24.26 1.28 -14.89
CA CYS A 194 -23.73 2.01 -16.03
C CYS A 194 -23.61 1.06 -17.23
N PRO A 195 -24.14 1.42 -18.43
CA PRO A 195 -24.05 0.57 -19.63
C PRO A 195 -22.64 0.11 -19.98
N PHE A 196 -21.64 0.97 -19.80
CA PHE A 196 -20.24 0.61 -19.97
C PHE A 196 -19.83 -0.52 -19.00
N SER A 197 -20.10 -0.31 -17.71
CA SER A 197 -19.72 -1.26 -16.66
C SER A 197 -20.46 -2.59 -16.76
N MET A 198 -21.73 -2.58 -17.17
CA MET A 198 -22.51 -3.81 -17.41
C MET A 198 -21.86 -4.67 -18.49
N ARG A 199 -21.45 -4.06 -19.61
CA ARG A 199 -20.77 -4.77 -20.70
C ARG A 199 -19.39 -5.31 -20.30
N VAL A 200 -18.66 -4.58 -19.45
CA VAL A 200 -17.40 -5.09 -18.86
C VAL A 200 -17.70 -6.32 -17.99
N TRP A 201 -18.70 -6.24 -17.12
CA TRP A 201 -19.09 -7.38 -16.28
C TRP A 201 -19.55 -8.58 -17.09
N GLU A 202 -20.35 -8.39 -18.15
CA GLU A 202 -20.72 -9.48 -19.08
C GLU A 202 -19.49 -10.19 -19.63
N CYS A 203 -18.53 -9.44 -20.19
CA CYS A 203 -17.33 -10.04 -20.76
C CYS A 203 -16.49 -10.86 -19.76
N ILE A 204 -16.42 -10.40 -18.49
CA ILE A 204 -15.70 -11.09 -17.42
C ILE A 204 -16.49 -12.28 -16.87
N ARG A 205 -17.81 -12.15 -16.77
CA ARG A 205 -18.71 -13.21 -16.32
C ARG A 205 -18.73 -14.37 -17.29
N ASP A 206 -18.88 -14.09 -18.58
CA ASP A 206 -18.90 -15.11 -19.63
C ASP A 206 -17.57 -15.87 -19.67
N TRP A 207 -16.45 -15.15 -19.55
CA TRP A 207 -15.13 -15.76 -19.51
C TRP A 207 -14.90 -16.69 -18.31
N LEU A 208 -15.41 -16.33 -17.13
CA LEU A 208 -15.22 -17.11 -15.89
C LEU A 208 -16.38 -18.05 -15.56
N GLY A 209 -17.35 -18.20 -16.47
CA GLY A 209 -18.56 -19.01 -16.26
C GLY A 209 -19.40 -18.54 -15.05
N ILE A 210 -19.55 -17.23 -14.87
CA ILE A 210 -20.32 -16.64 -13.76
C ILE A 210 -21.75 -16.37 -14.24
N SER A 211 -22.68 -17.26 -13.90
CA SER A 211 -24.10 -17.13 -14.29
C SER A 211 -24.82 -15.95 -13.64
N ARG A 212 -24.42 -15.57 -12.43
CA ARG A 212 -25.11 -14.54 -11.64
C ARG A 212 -24.71 -13.13 -12.07
N SER A 213 -25.69 -12.28 -12.35
CA SER A 213 -25.47 -10.84 -12.47
C SER A 213 -25.29 -10.20 -11.08
N MET A 214 -24.28 -9.34 -10.95
CA MET A 214 -24.01 -8.58 -9.72
C MET A 214 -24.62 -7.19 -9.88
N THR A 215 -25.41 -6.77 -8.89
CA THR A 215 -26.12 -5.48 -8.93
C THR A 215 -25.56 -4.45 -7.96
N THR A 216 -24.80 -4.90 -6.95
CA THR A 216 -24.18 -4.08 -5.92
C THR A 216 -22.88 -4.72 -5.41
N LEU A 217 -21.99 -3.93 -4.80
CA LEU A 217 -20.79 -4.46 -4.13
C LEU A 217 -21.15 -5.47 -3.03
N ALA A 218 -22.23 -5.22 -2.27
CA ALA A 218 -22.69 -6.14 -1.24
C ALA A 218 -23.13 -7.49 -1.84
N SER A 219 -23.85 -7.47 -2.96
CA SER A 219 -24.25 -8.69 -3.66
C SER A 219 -23.05 -9.44 -4.25
N ALA A 220 -22.06 -8.71 -4.78
CA ALA A 220 -20.81 -9.26 -5.31
C ALA A 220 -19.99 -9.95 -4.21
N LEU A 221 -19.86 -9.31 -3.04
CA LEU A 221 -19.21 -9.92 -1.87
C LEU A 221 -19.95 -11.15 -1.35
N LYS A 222 -21.29 -11.09 -1.27
CA LYS A 222 -22.11 -12.25 -0.87
C LYS A 222 -21.93 -13.41 -1.84
N TRP A 223 -21.82 -13.11 -3.13
CA TRP A 223 -21.56 -14.09 -4.18
C TRP A 223 -20.17 -14.71 -4.04
N ILE A 224 -19.10 -13.92 -3.89
CA ILE A 224 -17.75 -14.46 -3.61
C ILE A 224 -17.78 -15.38 -2.41
N LYS A 225 -18.43 -14.93 -1.32
CA LYS A 225 -18.51 -15.69 -0.09
C LYS A 225 -19.27 -17.00 -0.24
N LYS A 226 -20.11 -17.18 -1.26
CA LYS A 226 -20.90 -18.42 -1.48
C LYS A 226 -20.32 -19.30 -2.58
N GLU A 227 -20.01 -18.73 -3.74
CA GLU A 227 -19.69 -19.44 -4.99
C GLU A 227 -18.19 -19.49 -5.29
N ALA A 228 -17.39 -18.60 -4.68
CA ALA A 228 -15.92 -18.67 -4.69
C ALA A 228 -15.40 -19.21 -3.35
N ARG A 229 -16.18 -20.09 -2.70
CA ARG A 229 -15.76 -20.84 -1.52
C ARG A 229 -14.78 -21.92 -1.95
N GLY A 230 -13.52 -21.77 -1.56
CA GLY A 230 -12.51 -22.80 -1.77
C GLY A 230 -11.15 -22.23 -2.12
N THR A 231 -10.19 -23.13 -2.21
CA THR A 231 -8.79 -22.86 -2.56
C THR A 231 -8.50 -23.12 -4.03
N SER A 232 -9.53 -23.49 -4.81
CA SER A 232 -9.37 -23.77 -6.24
C SER A 232 -8.93 -22.53 -7.00
N THR A 233 -8.16 -22.75 -8.05
CA THR A 233 -7.59 -21.68 -8.88
C THR A 233 -8.69 -20.86 -9.54
N LEU A 234 -9.79 -21.50 -9.94
CA LEU A 234 -10.98 -20.80 -10.44
C LEU A 234 -11.60 -19.88 -9.39
N SER A 235 -11.66 -20.32 -8.12
CA SER A 235 -12.17 -19.48 -7.02
C SER A 235 -11.28 -18.27 -6.78
N LYS A 236 -9.95 -18.45 -6.86
CA LYS A 236 -8.99 -17.35 -6.77
C LYS A 236 -9.12 -16.38 -7.95
N ALA A 237 -9.22 -16.90 -9.18
CA ALA A 237 -9.41 -16.11 -10.39
C ALA A 237 -10.69 -15.26 -10.32
N LYS A 238 -11.80 -15.83 -9.85
CA LYS A 238 -13.06 -15.10 -9.63
C LYS A 238 -12.90 -13.92 -8.63
N ARG A 239 -12.13 -14.12 -7.55
CA ARG A 239 -11.83 -13.06 -6.57
C ARG A 239 -10.94 -11.97 -7.15
N ILE A 240 -9.88 -12.35 -7.87
CA ILE A 240 -8.98 -11.40 -8.55
C ILE A 240 -9.77 -10.61 -9.60
N ALA A 241 -10.62 -11.28 -10.38
CA ALA A 241 -11.44 -10.65 -11.40
C ALA A 241 -12.42 -9.63 -10.82
N LEU A 242 -13.04 -9.89 -9.66
CA LEU A 242 -13.88 -8.90 -8.99
C LEU A 242 -13.08 -7.63 -8.65
N ALA A 243 -11.97 -7.79 -7.93
CA ALA A 243 -11.15 -6.66 -7.48
C ALA A 243 -10.56 -5.88 -8.68
N SER A 244 -10.08 -6.60 -9.69
CA SER A 244 -9.54 -6.05 -10.93
C SER A 244 -10.60 -5.28 -11.71
N THR A 245 -11.81 -5.83 -11.86
CA THR A 245 -12.90 -5.16 -12.60
C THR A 245 -13.34 -3.87 -11.91
N VAL A 246 -13.53 -3.89 -10.59
CA VAL A 246 -13.86 -2.67 -9.82
C VAL A 246 -12.76 -1.61 -9.99
N TYR A 247 -11.49 -1.99 -9.87
CA TYR A 247 -10.38 -1.07 -10.08
C TYR A 247 -10.35 -0.49 -11.50
N HIS A 248 -10.52 -1.33 -12.52
CA HIS A 248 -10.43 -0.89 -13.91
C HIS A 248 -11.61 0.00 -14.33
N ILE A 249 -12.83 -0.25 -13.82
CA ILE A 249 -13.97 0.66 -14.00
C ILE A 249 -13.69 2.00 -13.33
N TRP A 250 -13.19 1.98 -12.08
CA TRP A 250 -12.81 3.21 -11.36
C TRP A 250 -11.72 3.99 -12.11
N ASN A 251 -10.72 3.29 -12.64
CA ASN A 251 -9.66 3.88 -13.45
C ASN A 251 -10.19 4.46 -14.76
N ALA A 252 -11.08 3.75 -15.47
CA ALA A 252 -11.71 4.24 -16.69
C ALA A 252 -12.46 5.55 -16.45
N ARG A 253 -13.24 5.60 -15.36
CA ARG A 253 -13.93 6.81 -14.92
C ARG A 253 -12.95 7.94 -14.66
N ASN A 254 -11.88 7.69 -13.89
CA ASN A 254 -10.92 8.75 -13.56
C ASN A 254 -10.16 9.26 -14.78
N ARG A 255 -9.78 8.37 -15.70
CA ARG A 255 -9.14 8.79 -16.96
C ARG A 255 -10.05 9.64 -17.81
N MET A 256 -11.35 9.30 -17.89
CA MET A 256 -12.32 10.16 -18.55
C MET A 256 -12.46 11.52 -17.85
N CYS A 257 -12.41 11.58 -16.50
CA CYS A 257 -12.55 12.84 -15.75
C CYS A 257 -11.31 13.76 -15.83
N PHE A 258 -10.10 13.20 -15.90
CA PHE A 258 -8.86 13.96 -15.71
C PHE A 258 -7.94 13.97 -16.94
N GLU A 259 -8.13 13.02 -17.86
CA GLU A 259 -7.29 12.82 -19.04
C GLU A 259 -8.10 12.84 -20.35
N ASP A 260 -9.43 13.06 -20.29
CA ASP A 260 -10.37 13.02 -21.42
C ASP A 260 -10.26 11.72 -22.28
N GLU A 261 -9.78 10.62 -21.68
CA GLU A 261 -9.58 9.35 -22.37
C GLU A 261 -10.91 8.58 -22.47
N VAL A 262 -11.43 8.47 -23.70
CA VAL A 262 -12.64 7.70 -23.99
C VAL A 262 -12.39 6.20 -23.72
N PRO A 263 -13.18 5.56 -22.85
CA PRO A 263 -12.90 4.20 -22.42
C PRO A 263 -13.21 3.17 -23.53
N ASN A 264 -12.19 2.43 -23.95
CA ASN A 264 -12.34 1.30 -24.87
C ASN A 264 -12.78 0.03 -24.12
N LEU A 265 -14.04 -0.38 -24.31
CA LEU A 265 -14.62 -1.58 -23.70
C LEU A 265 -13.74 -2.82 -23.88
N VAL A 266 -13.37 -3.15 -25.13
CA VAL A 266 -12.60 -4.36 -25.46
C VAL A 266 -11.23 -4.29 -24.80
N GLY A 267 -10.59 -3.12 -24.83
CA GLY A 267 -9.30 -2.89 -24.18
C GLY A 267 -9.36 -3.12 -22.67
N TYR A 268 -10.41 -2.66 -21.99
CA TYR A 268 -10.59 -2.91 -20.55
C TYR A 268 -10.86 -4.38 -20.25
N CYS A 269 -11.67 -5.07 -21.06
CA CYS A 269 -11.89 -6.50 -20.92
C CYS A 269 -10.60 -7.30 -21.06
N VAL A 270 -9.78 -7.02 -22.08
CA VAL A 270 -8.47 -7.66 -22.28
C VAL A 270 -7.54 -7.36 -21.09
N LYS A 271 -7.43 -6.10 -20.66
CA LYS A 271 -6.60 -5.72 -19.50
C LYS A 271 -6.97 -6.51 -18.24
N ILE A 272 -8.26 -6.64 -17.94
CA ILE A 272 -8.73 -7.40 -16.77
C ILE A 272 -8.40 -8.88 -16.92
N LYS A 273 -8.69 -9.49 -18.09
CA LYS A 273 -8.42 -10.91 -18.36
C LYS A 273 -6.93 -11.22 -18.25
N SER A 274 -6.09 -10.46 -18.94
CA SER A 274 -4.64 -10.60 -18.92
C SER A 274 -4.07 -10.42 -17.50
N HIS A 275 -4.60 -9.48 -16.72
CA HIS A 275 -4.20 -9.31 -15.33
C HIS A 275 -4.53 -10.53 -14.48
N VAL A 276 -5.75 -11.05 -14.57
CA VAL A 276 -6.16 -12.26 -13.84
C VAL A 276 -5.29 -13.46 -14.27
N TYR A 277 -5.08 -13.65 -15.57
CA TYR A 277 -4.23 -14.71 -16.10
C TYR A 277 -2.79 -14.61 -15.58
N SER A 278 -2.19 -13.42 -15.65
CA SER A 278 -0.84 -13.18 -15.18
C SER A 278 -0.68 -13.51 -13.70
N VAL A 279 -1.60 -13.04 -12.84
CA VAL A 279 -1.53 -13.32 -11.40
C VAL A 279 -1.68 -14.81 -11.12
N ILE A 280 -2.62 -15.49 -11.77
CA ILE A 280 -2.80 -16.93 -11.58
C ILE A 280 -1.58 -17.70 -12.07
N TYR A 281 -1.08 -17.42 -13.27
CA TYR A 281 0.07 -18.11 -13.84
C TYR A 281 1.34 -17.91 -13.00
N THR A 282 1.56 -16.69 -12.49
CA THR A 282 2.72 -16.40 -11.63
C THR A 282 2.65 -17.09 -10.27
N LEU A 283 1.48 -17.16 -9.64
CA LEU A 283 1.33 -17.70 -8.28
C LEU A 283 1.01 -19.20 -8.25
N TYR A 284 0.42 -19.72 -9.32
CA TYR A 284 -0.09 -21.09 -9.43
C TYR A 284 0.21 -21.67 -10.83
N PRO A 285 1.49 -21.79 -11.23
CA PRO A 285 1.88 -22.17 -12.60
C PRO A 285 1.44 -23.57 -13.02
N ASN A 286 1.25 -24.48 -12.05
CA ASN A 286 0.83 -25.86 -12.30
C ASN A 286 -0.69 -26.02 -12.37
N ASP A 287 -1.45 -24.99 -12.00
CA ASP A 287 -2.90 -25.00 -12.06
C ASP A 287 -3.34 -24.35 -13.38
N PHE A 288 -3.51 -25.18 -14.41
CA PHE A 288 -4.07 -24.71 -15.68
C PHE A 288 -5.52 -24.28 -15.44
N LEU A 289 -5.76 -22.96 -15.44
CA LEU A 289 -7.07 -22.42 -15.72
C LEU A 289 -7.20 -22.29 -17.22
N PHE A 290 -8.21 -23.00 -17.74
CA PHE A 290 -8.56 -23.18 -19.15
C PHE A 290 -7.66 -24.17 -19.89
#